data_AF-A0A7H4MPE7-F1
#
_entry.id   AF-A0A7H4MPE7-F1
#
_cell.length_a   1.000
_cell.length_b   1.000
_cell.length_c   1.000
_cell.angle_alpha   90.00
_cell.angle_beta   90.00
_cell.angle_gamma   90.00
#
_symmetry.space_group_name_H-M   'P 1'
#
loop_
_entity.id
_entity.type
_entity.pdbx_description
1 polymer ?
#
loop_
_entity_poly.entity_id
_entity_poly.type
_entity_poly.pdbx_seq_one_letter_code
_entity_poly.pdbx_strand_id
1 'polypeptide(L)' 'MISFGTFAQSISASASTLDRAEAKIAAQAAEQGASYKITSAQFNNRVHMTAELTK' A
#
# COMPACT_ATOMS: atom_id res chain seq x y z
N MET A 1 -16.25 -6.74 24.74
CA MET A 1 -15.64 -5.53 24.17
C MET A 1 -14.92 -5.96 22.91
N ILE A 2 -15.59 -5.89 21.76
CA ILE A 2 -15.03 -6.39 20.51
C ILE A 2 -14.47 -5.16 19.79
N SER A 3 -13.16 -5.00 19.85
CA SER A 3 -12.45 -3.97 19.10
C SER A 3 -12.48 -4.38 17.62
N PHE A 4 -13.56 -4.05 16.93
CA PHE A 4 -13.69 -4.11 15.47
C PHE A 4 -12.97 -2.94 14.78
N GLY A 5 -11.79 -2.56 15.31
CA GLY A 5 -10.85 -1.76 14.55
C GLY A 5 -10.11 -2.72 13.63
N THR A 6 -10.72 -3.11 12.50
CA THR A 6 -9.91 -3.59 11.39
C THR A 6 -9.04 -2.40 10.98
N PHE A 7 -7.82 -2.35 11.48
CA PHE A 7 -6.87 -1.36 11.04
C PHE A 7 -6.62 -1.69 9.58
N ALA A 8 -7.20 -0.92 8.66
CA ALA A 8 -6.76 -0.94 7.28
C ALA A 8 -5.27 -0.62 7.32
N GLN A 9 -4.44 -1.64 7.09
CA GLN A 9 -3.01 -1.53 7.29
C GLN A 9 -2.48 -0.76 6.10
N SER A 10 -2.25 0.54 6.27
CA SER A 10 -1.71 1.36 5.20
C SER A 10 -0.22 1.07 5.05
N ILE A 11 0.18 0.69 3.84
CA ILE A 11 1.57 0.50 3.46
C ILE A 11 1.98 1.62 2.50
N SER A 12 3.24 2.01 2.60
CA SER A 12 3.83 3.05 1.78
C SER A 12 5.04 2.48 1.06
N ALA A 13 5.08 2.61 -0.26
CA ALA A 13 6.20 2.19 -1.09
C ALA A 13 6.80 3.38 -1.81
N SER A 14 8.13 3.47 -1.77
CA SER A 14 8.88 4.47 -2.52
C SER A 14 9.68 3.81 -3.65
N ALA A 15 9.60 4.37 -4.85
CA ALA A 15 10.33 3.89 -6.02
C ALA A 15 10.68 5.00 -7.01
N SER A 16 11.49 4.67 -8.01
CA SER A 16 11.89 5.61 -9.08
C SER A 16 10.81 5.77 -10.16
N THR A 17 9.89 4.82 -10.28
CA THR A 17 8.81 4.79 -11.28
C THR A 17 7.51 4.26 -10.66
N LEU A 18 6.37 4.61 -11.29
CA LEU A 18 5.01 4.22 -10.87
C LEU A 18 4.90 2.70 -10.75
N ASP A 19 5.32 2.00 -11.80
CA ASP A 19 5.35 0.54 -11.92
C ASP A 19 6.12 -0.11 -10.76
N ARG A 20 7.31 0.39 -10.42
CA ARG A 20 8.09 -0.17 -9.32
C ARG A 20 7.48 0.12 -7.96
N ALA A 21 6.80 1.25 -7.79
CA ALA A 21 6.08 1.52 -6.54
C ALA A 21 4.89 0.57 -6.42
N GLU A 22 4.14 0.34 -7.50
CA GLU A 22 3.00 -0.55 -7.53
C GLU A 22 3.39 -2.00 -7.28
N ALA A 23 4.44 -2.48 -7.95
CA ALA A 23 4.95 -3.83 -7.74
C ALA A 23 5.34 -4.10 -6.28
N LYS A 24 5.91 -3.09 -5.60
CA LYS A 24 6.24 -3.20 -4.16
C LYS A 24 5.00 -3.28 -3.28
N ILE A 25 4.01 -2.42 -3.52
CA ILE A 25 2.74 -2.45 -2.81
C ILE A 25 2.04 -3.80 -3.02
N ALA A 26 1.96 -4.26 -4.26
CA ALA A 26 1.33 -5.52 -4.62
C ALA A 26 2.05 -6.72 -3.98
N ALA A 27 3.38 -6.73 -3.98
CA ALA A 27 4.17 -7.75 -3.28
C ALA A 27 3.88 -7.75 -1.77
N GLN A 28 3.94 -6.59 -1.11
CA GLN A 28 3.67 -6.47 0.32
C GLN A 28 2.24 -6.87 0.70
N ALA A 29 1.27 -6.61 -0.17
CA ALA A 29 -0.13 -7.00 0.02
C ALA A 29 -0.34 -8.50 -0.18
N ALA A 30 0.29 -9.08 -1.20
CA ALA A 30 0.28 -10.51 -1.46
C ALA A 30 0.97 -11.29 -0.33
N GLU A 31 2.09 -10.81 0.21
CA GLU A 31 2.79 -11.38 1.37
C GLU A 31 1.89 -11.40 2.62
N GLN A 32 1.04 -10.39 2.78
CA GLN A 32 0.08 -10.31 3.87
C GLN A 32 -1.23 -11.07 3.60
N GLY A 33 -1.42 -11.59 2.38
CA GLY A 33 -2.65 -12.23 1.94
C GLY A 33 -3.86 -11.29 2.02
N ALA A 34 -3.64 -10.00 1.78
CA ALA A 34 -4.66 -8.97 1.87
C ALA A 34 -4.86 -8.30 0.51
N SER A 35 -6.07 -7.78 0.28
CA SER A 35 -6.33 -6.92 -0.87
C SER A 35 -5.75 -5.54 -0.62
N TYR A 36 -5.15 -4.92 -1.62
CA TYR A 36 -4.66 -3.55 -1.51
C TYR A 36 -5.48 -2.61 -2.37
N LYS A 37 -5.59 -1.37 -1.89
CA LYS A 37 -6.17 -0.26 -2.65
C LYS A 37 -5.24 0.93 -2.58
N ILE A 38 -4.76 1.41 -3.71
CA ILE A 38 -3.98 2.65 -3.77
C ILE A 38 -4.91 3.80 -3.35
N THR A 39 -4.53 4.54 -2.31
CA THR A 39 -5.29 5.70 -1.81
C THR A 39 -4.58 7.00 -2.06
N SER A 40 -3.26 6.98 -2.27
CA SER A 40 -2.49 8.16 -2.61
C SER A 40 -1.26 7.78 -3.41
N ALA A 41 -0.96 8.57 -4.44
CA ALA A 41 0.27 8.47 -5.20
C ALA A 41 0.87 9.88 -5.35
N GLN A 42 1.99 10.10 -4.68
CA GLN A 42 2.76 11.34 -4.75
C GLN A 42 3.93 11.16 -5.70
N PHE A 43 4.02 12.04 -6.70
CA PHE A 43 5.12 12.14 -7.63
C PHE A 43 5.84 13.45 -7.41
N ASN A 44 6.97 13.39 -6.71
CA ASN A 44 7.85 14.54 -6.56
C ASN A 44 9.19 14.21 -7.25
N ASN A 45 10.27 14.00 -6.49
CA ASN A 45 11.56 13.52 -7.02
C ASN A 45 11.64 11.98 -7.12
N ARG A 46 10.79 11.29 -6.35
CA ARG A 46 10.58 9.85 -6.38
C ARG A 46 9.10 9.59 -6.22
N VAL A 47 8.67 8.41 -6.62
CA VAL A 47 7.30 7.93 -6.43
C VAL A 47 7.14 7.53 -4.98
N HIS A 48 6.21 8.15 -4.29
CA HIS A 48 5.73 7.71 -2.99
C HIS A 48 4.28 7.29 -3.18
N MET A 49 4.02 6.00 -3.07
CA MET A 49 2.68 5.47 -3.21
C MET A 49 2.23 4.85 -1.90
N THR A 50 1.01 5.18 -1.50
CA THR A 50 0.37 4.69 -0.29
C THR A 50 -0.84 3.87 -0.68
N ALA A 51 -0.95 2.69 -0.10
CA ALA A 51 -2.06 1.79 -0.31
C ALA A 51 -2.59 1.31 1.02
N GLU A 52 -3.90 1.14 1.10
CA GLU A 52 -4.57 0.55 2.24
C GLU A 52 -4.76 -0.94 2.00
N LEU A 53 -4.28 -1.76 2.94
CA LEU A 53 -4.55 -3.20 2.93
C LEU A 53 -5.84 -3.47 3.70
N THR A 54 -6.69 -4.26 3.06
CA THR A 54 -7.93 -4.77 3.64
C THR A 54 -7.90 -6.29 3.54
N LYS A 55 -8.08 -6.95 4.68
CA LYS A 55 -8.10 -8.40 4.78
C LYS A 55 -9.51 -8.95 4.60
#